data_AF-A0A7S3H116-F1
#
_entry.id   AF-A0A7S3H116-F1
#
_cell.length_a   1.000
_cell.length_b   1.000
_cell.length_c   1.000
_cell.angle_alpha   90.00
_cell.angle_beta   90.00
_cell.angle_gamma   90.00
#
_symmetry.space_group_name_H-M   'P 1'
#
loop_
_entity.id
_entity.type
_entity.pdbx_description
1 polymer ?
#
loop_
_entity_poly.entity_id
_entity_poly.type
_entity_poly.pdbx_seq_one_letter_code
_entity_poly.pdbx_strand_id
1 'polypeptide(L)'
;PGVDMDCASGSASASFQEALSSGGFGTVLAPTRSSGQDTSAMGSGGSSSQEVGAQPHSSSGGGSTGEDGGVGNDNADELFARVEVTFAGDTRTNAEGVPICSVCGREGHSACGLRYWISLRSAWLRASEDDVSQVPASFEDAGTLQLARADDGPIRELSEGELEDLEDCLDAVQRPFPRLR
;
A
#
# COMPACT_ATOMS: atom_id res chain seq x y z
N PRO A 1 54.77 11.07 -27.98
CA PRO A 1 53.76 11.90 -27.31
C PRO A 1 52.46 11.09 -27.14
N GLY A 2 52.44 10.24 -26.12
CA GLY A 2 51.29 9.44 -25.72
C GLY A 2 50.48 10.20 -24.67
N VAL A 3 49.16 10.11 -24.79
CA VAL A 3 48.21 10.61 -23.79
C VAL A 3 47.62 9.38 -23.09
N ASP A 4 48.07 9.15 -21.87
CA ASP A 4 47.47 8.18 -20.95
C ASP A 4 46.10 8.71 -20.49
N MET A 5 45.08 7.88 -20.63
CA MET A 5 43.69 8.14 -20.27
C MET A 5 43.35 7.27 -19.06
N ASP A 6 43.61 7.78 -17.86
CA ASP A 6 43.25 7.12 -16.60
C ASP A 6 41.74 7.19 -16.35
N CYS A 7 41.04 6.08 -16.60
CA CYS A 7 39.67 5.85 -16.12
C CYS A 7 39.72 5.46 -14.63
N ALA A 8 39.56 6.44 -13.75
CA ALA A 8 39.31 6.20 -12.33
C ALA A 8 37.82 5.89 -12.11
N SER A 9 37.46 4.61 -12.13
CA SER A 9 36.16 4.13 -11.63
C SER A 9 36.17 4.14 -10.10
N GLY A 10 35.69 5.22 -9.50
CA GLY A 10 35.40 5.29 -8.08
C GLY A 10 34.09 4.57 -7.76
N SER A 11 34.16 3.29 -7.36
CA SER A 11 33.05 2.59 -6.73
C SER A 11 32.81 3.15 -5.33
N ALA A 12 31.92 4.12 -5.20
CA ALA A 12 31.36 4.52 -3.91
C ALA A 12 30.26 3.51 -3.52
N SER A 13 30.66 2.38 -2.95
CA SER A 13 29.74 1.50 -2.22
C SER A 13 29.33 2.20 -0.92
N ALA A 14 28.26 2.99 -0.98
CA ALA A 14 27.62 3.50 0.22
C ALA A 14 27.03 2.32 1.01
N SER A 15 27.60 2.06 2.19
CA SER A 15 27.15 1.05 3.14
C SER A 15 25.69 1.25 3.53
N PHE A 16 24.80 0.45 2.94
CA PHE A 16 23.40 0.34 3.36
C PHE A 16 23.23 -0.32 4.74
N GLN A 17 24.32 -0.79 5.35
CA GLN A 17 24.32 -1.56 6.60
C GLN A 17 24.15 -0.71 7.87
N GLU A 18 24.34 0.61 7.83
CA GLU A 18 24.21 1.45 9.04
C GLU A 18 22.76 1.75 9.43
N ALA A 19 21.79 1.58 8.53
CA ALA A 19 20.39 1.91 8.81
C ALA A 19 19.61 0.81 9.56
N LEU A 20 20.13 -0.41 9.66
CA LEU A 20 19.42 -1.55 10.29
C LEU A 20 19.91 -1.89 11.71
N SER A 21 21.00 -1.28 12.18
CA SER A 21 21.59 -1.59 13.50
C SER A 21 20.94 -0.86 14.68
N SER A 22 19.95 0.03 14.47
CA SER A 22 19.31 0.81 15.54
C SER A 22 17.81 0.55 15.72
N GLY A 23 17.22 -0.36 14.95
CA GLY A 23 15.82 -0.78 15.08
C GLY A 23 15.62 -1.82 16.17
N GLY A 24 15.75 -1.41 17.44
CA GLY A 24 15.32 -2.23 18.56
C GLY A 24 13.81 -2.47 18.46
N PHE A 25 13.41 -3.70 18.13
CA PHE A 25 12.03 -4.15 18.29
C PHE A 25 11.70 -4.16 19.78
N GLY A 26 11.22 -3.03 20.29
CA GLY A 26 10.69 -2.91 21.63
C GLY A 26 9.46 -3.80 21.74
N THR A 27 9.58 -4.91 22.46
CA THR A 27 8.44 -5.63 23.02
C THR A 27 7.72 -4.67 23.96
N VAL A 28 6.61 -4.10 23.49
CA VAL A 28 5.71 -3.33 24.34
C VAL A 28 5.16 -4.31 25.39
N LEU A 29 5.56 -4.15 26.64
CA LEU A 29 4.97 -4.89 27.75
C LEU A 29 3.46 -4.60 27.77
N ALA A 30 2.66 -5.66 27.66
CA ALA A 30 1.22 -5.58 27.79
C ALA A 30 0.87 -4.94 29.15
N PRO A 31 -0.03 -3.94 29.20
CA PRO A 31 -0.48 -3.39 30.46
C PRO A 31 -1.30 -4.45 31.22
N THR A 32 -0.80 -4.85 32.39
CA THR A 32 -1.54 -5.66 33.34
C THR A 32 -2.75 -4.86 33.83
N ARG A 33 -3.92 -5.26 33.35
CA ARG A 33 -5.20 -4.67 33.73
C ARG A 33 -5.51 -5.12 35.16
N SER A 34 -5.29 -4.22 36.13
CA SER A 34 -5.71 -4.43 37.52
C SER A 34 -7.23 -4.49 37.58
N SER A 35 -7.76 -5.65 37.97
CA SER A 35 -9.17 -5.82 38.33
C SER A 35 -9.46 -5.07 39.62
N GLY A 36 -9.89 -3.81 39.48
CA GLY A 36 -10.45 -2.97 40.52
C GLY A 36 -11.97 -2.98 40.45
N GLN A 37 -12.57 -3.08 41.62
CA GLN A 37 -13.90 -3.52 41.96
C GLN A 37 -14.93 -2.35 42.00
N ASP A 38 -16.17 -2.66 41.63
CA ASP A 38 -17.48 -2.07 42.00
C ASP A 38 -17.65 -0.54 42.10
N THR A 39 -18.62 -0.01 41.35
CA THR A 39 -19.74 0.76 41.94
C THR A 39 -20.91 0.86 40.97
N SER A 40 -22.08 0.43 41.48
CA SER A 40 -23.40 0.61 40.90
C SER A 40 -23.75 2.09 40.72
N ALA A 41 -24.40 2.44 39.61
CA ALA A 41 -25.34 3.56 39.56
C ALA A 41 -26.34 3.38 38.42
N MET A 42 -27.61 3.40 38.80
CA MET A 42 -28.78 3.37 37.92
C MET A 42 -28.85 4.67 37.11
N GLY A 43 -29.31 4.59 35.86
CA GLY A 43 -29.57 5.77 35.03
C GLY A 43 -30.45 5.43 33.84
N SER A 44 -31.76 5.50 34.06
CA SER A 44 -32.81 5.41 33.04
C SER A 44 -32.89 6.68 32.19
N GLY A 45 -33.28 6.53 30.93
CA GLY A 45 -33.80 7.59 30.06
C GLY A 45 -32.98 7.75 28.78
N GLY A 46 -33.55 7.86 27.59
CA GLY A 46 -34.94 7.92 27.16
C GLY A 46 -34.94 7.99 25.63
N SER A 47 -36.00 7.47 25.04
CA SER A 47 -36.27 7.48 23.60
C SER A 47 -36.18 8.88 22.99
N SER A 48 -35.66 8.97 21.78
CA SER A 48 -36.12 9.93 20.77
C SER A 48 -35.84 9.38 19.38
N SER A 49 -36.85 8.77 18.79
CA SER A 49 -36.94 8.52 17.36
C SER A 49 -37.07 9.87 16.67
N GLN A 50 -36.10 10.23 15.83
CA GLN A 50 -36.22 11.39 14.96
C GLN A 50 -36.30 10.91 13.50
N GLU A 51 -37.49 11.11 12.97
CA GLU A 51 -37.92 10.77 11.62
C GLU A 51 -37.34 11.82 10.67
N VAL A 52 -36.32 11.46 9.90
CA VAL A 52 -35.76 12.33 8.86
C VAL A 52 -36.49 12.06 7.54
N GLY A 53 -37.20 13.09 7.10
CA GLY A 53 -38.04 13.09 5.91
C GLY A 53 -37.27 12.81 4.63
N ALA A 54 -37.91 12.05 3.75
CA ALA A 54 -37.49 11.80 2.39
C ALA A 54 -37.51 13.11 1.57
N GLN A 55 -36.35 13.51 1.05
CA GLN A 55 -36.26 14.45 -0.07
C GLN A 55 -36.14 13.67 -1.39
N PRO A 56 -36.98 13.94 -2.40
CA PRO A 56 -36.78 13.41 -3.74
C PRO A 56 -35.67 14.21 -4.45
N HIS A 57 -34.48 13.63 -4.56
CA HIS A 57 -33.46 14.11 -5.50
C HIS A 57 -33.88 13.71 -6.91
N SER A 58 -34.09 14.72 -7.76
CA SER A 58 -34.28 14.56 -9.20
C SER A 58 -32.99 14.02 -9.82
N SER A 59 -33.01 12.75 -10.22
CA SER A 59 -31.95 12.12 -11.01
C SER A 59 -31.94 12.71 -12.41
N SER A 60 -31.13 13.74 -12.61
CA SER A 60 -30.76 14.22 -13.94
C SER A 60 -29.90 13.16 -14.61
N GLY A 61 -30.49 12.45 -15.59
CA GLY A 61 -29.80 11.52 -16.45
C GLY A 61 -28.73 12.24 -17.27
N GLY A 62 -27.47 12.06 -16.88
CA GLY A 62 -26.32 12.23 -17.76
C GLY A 62 -26.13 10.93 -18.52
N GLY A 63 -26.38 10.97 -19.83
CA GLY A 63 -26.11 9.83 -20.70
C GLY A 63 -24.62 9.52 -20.70
N SER A 64 -24.26 8.34 -20.18
CA SER A 64 -22.99 7.69 -20.52
C SER A 64 -23.01 7.43 -22.02
N THR A 65 -22.34 8.32 -22.76
CA THR A 65 -21.83 8.02 -24.09
C THR A 65 -21.08 6.70 -24.00
N GLY A 66 -21.55 5.70 -24.75
CA GLY A 66 -20.98 4.36 -24.78
C GLY A 66 -19.49 4.41 -25.05
N GLU A 67 -18.72 4.15 -24.01
CA GLU A 67 -17.31 3.84 -24.10
C GLU A 67 -17.25 2.42 -24.64
N ASP A 68 -16.92 2.35 -25.93
CA ASP A 68 -16.52 1.17 -26.66
C ASP A 68 -15.66 0.28 -25.74
N GLY A 69 -16.20 -0.90 -25.41
CA GLY A 69 -15.62 -1.88 -24.49
C GLY A 69 -14.40 -2.56 -25.11
N GLY A 70 -13.43 -1.75 -25.54
CA GLY A 70 -12.07 -2.20 -25.71
C GLY A 70 -11.65 -2.77 -24.37
N VAL A 71 -11.53 -4.09 -24.32
CA VAL A 71 -10.79 -4.82 -23.30
C VAL A 71 -9.34 -4.34 -23.46
N GLY A 72 -9.10 -3.10 -23.02
CA GLY A 72 -7.79 -2.53 -22.91
C GLY A 72 -7.05 -3.49 -22.00
N ASN A 73 -5.98 -4.08 -22.52
CA ASN A 73 -5.06 -4.82 -21.68
C ASN A 73 -4.53 -3.80 -20.66
N ASP A 74 -5.19 -3.73 -19.50
CA ASP A 74 -4.75 -3.03 -18.29
C ASP A 74 -3.47 -3.70 -17.80
N ASN A 75 -2.41 -3.56 -18.58
CA ASN A 75 -1.12 -4.08 -18.23
C ASN A 75 -0.64 -3.27 -17.04
N ALA A 76 -0.19 -3.98 -16.00
CA ALA A 76 0.37 -3.37 -14.80
C ALA A 76 1.45 -2.33 -15.15
N ASP A 77 2.24 -2.58 -16.19
CA ASP A 77 3.27 -1.65 -16.68
C ASP A 77 2.70 -0.28 -17.08
N GLU A 78 1.53 -0.24 -17.71
CA GLU A 78 0.89 1.02 -18.12
C GLU A 78 0.34 1.78 -16.91
N LEU A 79 -0.19 1.05 -15.93
CA LEU A 79 -0.66 1.62 -14.67
C LEU A 79 0.50 2.25 -13.89
N PHE A 80 1.64 1.56 -13.83
CA PHE A 80 2.85 2.09 -13.20
C PHE A 80 3.37 3.33 -13.91
N ALA A 81 3.45 3.29 -15.24
CA ALA A 81 3.87 4.44 -16.03
C ALA A 81 2.97 5.67 -15.79
N ARG A 82 1.66 5.48 -15.65
CA ARG A 82 0.70 6.57 -15.38
C ARG A 82 0.93 7.22 -14.00
N VAL A 83 1.16 6.40 -12.97
CA VAL A 83 1.52 6.90 -11.64
C VAL A 83 2.85 7.64 -11.70
N GLU A 84 3.87 7.06 -12.34
CA GLU A 84 5.18 7.71 -12.48
C GLU A 84 5.09 9.06 -13.18
N VAL A 85 4.34 9.18 -14.29
CA VAL A 85 4.14 10.46 -14.98
C VAL A 85 3.50 11.51 -14.07
N THR A 86 2.53 11.10 -13.24
CA THR A 86 1.85 12.00 -12.30
C THR A 86 2.82 12.58 -11.27
N PHE A 87 3.76 11.77 -10.78
CA PHE A 87 4.75 12.18 -9.77
C PHE A 87 6.05 12.74 -10.36
N ALA A 88 6.32 12.50 -11.64
CA ALA A 88 7.46 13.07 -12.36
C ALA A 88 7.39 14.61 -12.43
N GLY A 89 6.18 15.18 -12.50
CA GLY A 89 5.97 16.64 -12.52
C GLY A 89 6.49 17.37 -11.27
N ASP A 90 6.52 16.68 -10.13
CA ASP A 90 7.03 17.22 -8.86
C ASP A 90 8.53 16.93 -8.64
N THR A 91 9.16 16.16 -9.55
CA THR A 91 10.53 15.67 -9.38
C THR A 91 11.54 16.74 -9.78
N ARG A 92 12.51 17.01 -8.91
CA ARG A 92 13.67 17.85 -9.25
C ARG A 92 14.77 16.96 -9.81
N THR A 93 15.62 17.47 -10.68
CA THR A 93 16.81 16.76 -11.16
C THR A 93 18.08 17.46 -10.68
N ASN A 94 19.12 16.69 -10.38
CA ASN A 94 20.45 17.23 -10.09
C ASN A 94 21.19 17.60 -11.40
N ALA A 95 22.44 18.08 -11.30
CA ALA A 95 23.24 18.47 -12.47
C ALA A 95 23.56 17.30 -13.42
N GLU A 96 23.45 16.06 -12.94
CA GLU A 96 23.70 14.82 -13.67
C GLU A 96 22.41 14.22 -14.27
N GLY A 97 21.26 14.88 -14.05
CA GLY A 97 19.96 14.40 -14.51
C GLY A 97 19.32 13.32 -13.62
N VAL A 98 19.88 13.03 -12.45
CA VAL A 98 19.32 12.05 -11.51
C VAL A 98 18.12 12.68 -10.79
N PRO A 99 16.98 11.97 -10.69
CA PRO A 99 15.81 12.47 -9.98
C PRO A 99 16.06 12.57 -8.48
N ILE A 100 15.61 13.67 -7.88
CA ILE A 100 15.62 13.97 -6.45
C ILE A 100 14.17 13.97 -5.96
N CYS A 101 13.84 13.14 -4.97
CA CYS A 101 12.49 13.08 -4.39
C CYS A 101 12.14 14.43 -3.77
N SER A 102 11.01 15.03 -4.17
CA SER A 102 10.53 16.29 -3.60
C SER A 102 10.14 16.18 -2.12
N VAL A 103 9.81 14.97 -1.65
CA VAL A 103 9.37 14.71 -0.28
C VAL A 103 10.55 14.47 0.68
N CYS A 104 11.53 13.61 0.32
CA CYS A 104 12.66 13.30 1.21
C CYS A 104 14.00 13.92 0.81
N GLY A 105 14.10 14.55 -0.36
CA GLY A 105 15.31 15.19 -0.86
C GLY A 105 16.45 14.23 -1.26
N ARG A 106 16.22 12.91 -1.26
CA ARG A 106 17.23 11.93 -1.68
C ARG A 106 17.16 11.66 -3.18
N GLU A 107 18.32 11.39 -3.76
CA GLU A 107 18.48 11.02 -5.16
C GLU A 107 18.02 9.58 -5.43
N GLY A 108 17.71 9.29 -6.69
CA GLY A 108 17.43 7.93 -7.19
C GLY A 108 15.95 7.55 -7.26
N HIS A 109 15.03 8.46 -6.94
CA HIS A 109 13.58 8.23 -7.10
C HIS A 109 12.81 9.54 -7.23
N SER A 110 11.69 9.51 -7.96
CA SER A 110 10.84 10.67 -8.23
C SER A 110 9.97 11.07 -7.04
N ALA A 111 9.39 10.09 -6.34
CA ALA A 111 8.51 10.32 -5.21
C ALA A 111 8.62 9.22 -4.16
N CYS A 112 8.35 9.60 -2.91
CA CYS A 112 8.50 8.76 -1.75
C CYS A 112 7.45 9.13 -0.70
N GLY A 113 7.14 8.18 0.19
CA GLY A 113 6.19 8.37 1.28
C GLY A 113 4.78 7.89 0.97
N LEU A 114 3.87 8.22 1.89
CA LEU A 114 2.53 7.62 1.96
C LEU A 114 1.69 7.91 0.70
N ARG A 115 1.71 9.16 0.19
CA ARG A 115 0.90 9.53 -0.98
C ARG A 115 1.26 8.71 -2.23
N TYR A 116 2.57 8.62 -2.53
CA TYR A 116 3.05 7.82 -3.66
C TYR A 116 2.62 6.36 -3.53
N TRP A 117 2.75 5.79 -2.32
CA TRP A 117 2.36 4.41 -2.08
C TRP A 117 0.86 4.17 -2.21
N ILE A 118 0.03 5.10 -1.72
CA ILE A 118 -1.43 5.04 -1.88
C ILE A 118 -1.78 5.09 -3.37
N SER A 119 -1.24 6.04 -4.14
CA SER A 119 -1.49 6.13 -5.59
C SER A 119 -1.08 4.84 -6.32
N LEU A 120 0.12 4.33 -6.03
CA LEU A 120 0.62 3.09 -6.63
C LEU A 120 -0.27 1.89 -6.31
N ARG A 121 -0.66 1.75 -5.04
CA ARG A 121 -1.49 0.65 -4.57
C ARG A 121 -2.93 0.77 -5.07
N SER A 122 -3.47 1.98 -5.18
CA SER A 122 -4.79 2.24 -5.78
C SER A 122 -4.86 1.79 -7.24
N ALA A 123 -3.83 2.12 -8.03
CA ALA A 123 -3.73 1.68 -9.41
C ALA A 123 -3.64 0.15 -9.51
N TRP A 124 -2.77 -0.48 -8.71
CA TRP A 124 -2.60 -1.94 -8.73
C TRP A 124 -3.85 -2.71 -8.28
N LEU A 125 -4.55 -2.20 -7.26
CA LEU A 125 -5.77 -2.81 -6.74
C LEU A 125 -7.01 -2.46 -7.56
N ARG A 126 -6.91 -1.52 -8.52
CA ARG A 126 -8.04 -0.90 -9.22
C ARG A 126 -9.09 -0.35 -8.26
N ALA A 127 -8.63 0.25 -7.17
CA ALA A 127 -9.47 0.87 -6.13
C ALA A 127 -9.21 2.37 -6.07
N SER A 128 -10.10 3.13 -5.41
CA SER A 128 -9.88 4.56 -5.22
C SER A 128 -8.73 4.82 -4.23
N GLU A 129 -8.05 5.97 -4.34
CA GLU A 129 -7.04 6.36 -3.34
C GLU A 129 -7.66 6.53 -1.95
N ASP A 130 -8.89 7.01 -1.87
CA ASP A 130 -9.64 7.15 -0.62
C ASP A 130 -9.82 5.79 0.07
N ASP A 131 -10.20 4.74 -0.67
CA ASP A 131 -10.35 3.39 -0.12
C ASP A 131 -9.02 2.80 0.35
N VAL A 132 -7.96 3.02 -0.42
CA VAL A 132 -6.61 2.53 -0.09
C VAL A 132 -5.97 3.26 1.07
N SER A 133 -6.34 4.53 1.28
CA SER A 133 -5.86 5.34 2.38
C SER A 133 -6.46 4.95 3.74
N GLN A 134 -7.59 4.24 3.75
CA GLN A 134 -8.22 3.78 4.98
C GLN A 134 -7.32 2.74 5.67
N VAL A 135 -6.81 3.10 6.84
CA VAL A 135 -6.09 2.16 7.70
C VAL A 135 -7.13 1.32 8.44
N PRO A 136 -7.09 -0.02 8.35
CA PRO A 136 -7.98 -0.88 9.13
C PRO A 136 -7.88 -0.55 10.62
N ALA A 137 -9.02 -0.54 11.32
CA ALA A 137 -9.04 -0.15 12.72
C ALA A 137 -8.28 -1.15 13.62
N SER A 138 -8.15 -2.39 13.15
CA SER A 138 -7.42 -3.46 13.81
C SER A 138 -6.87 -4.45 12.79
N PHE A 139 -6.01 -5.35 13.25
CA PHE A 139 -5.50 -6.44 12.41
C PHE A 139 -6.59 -7.45 11.98
N GLU A 140 -7.64 -7.63 12.80
CA GLU A 140 -8.76 -8.53 12.50
C GLU A 140 -9.83 -7.88 11.62
N ASP A 141 -9.71 -6.58 11.38
CA ASP A 141 -10.59 -5.85 10.46
C ASP A 141 -10.10 -6.10 9.03
N ALA A 142 -10.89 -6.87 8.28
CA ALA A 142 -10.63 -7.16 6.86
C ALA A 142 -10.48 -5.87 6.03
N GLY A 143 -11.09 -4.77 6.48
CA GLY A 143 -11.08 -3.50 5.78
C GLY A 143 -11.94 -3.52 4.51
N THR A 144 -12.17 -2.34 3.95
CA THR A 144 -13.06 -2.13 2.79
C THR A 144 -12.56 -2.84 1.53
N LEU A 145 -11.24 -2.87 1.31
CA LEU A 145 -10.63 -3.48 0.13
C LEU A 145 -10.80 -5.00 0.07
N GLN A 146 -10.71 -5.68 1.22
CA GLN A 146 -10.86 -7.14 1.26
C GLN A 146 -12.32 -7.55 1.08
N LEU A 147 -13.25 -6.76 1.61
CA LEU A 147 -14.68 -6.97 1.43
C LEU A 147 -15.09 -6.78 -0.05
N ALA A 148 -14.59 -5.75 -0.71
CA ALA A 148 -14.86 -5.52 -2.13
C ALA A 148 -14.41 -6.70 -3.03
N ARG A 149 -13.27 -7.33 -2.70
CA ARG A 149 -12.76 -8.51 -3.41
C ARG A 149 -13.52 -9.79 -3.10
N ALA A 150 -14.17 -9.89 -1.95
CA ALA A 150 -14.95 -11.08 -1.60
C ALA A 150 -16.18 -11.24 -2.52
N ASP A 151 -16.63 -10.15 -3.14
CA ASP A 151 -17.76 -10.15 -4.07
C ASP A 151 -17.37 -10.53 -5.51
N ASP A 152 -16.08 -10.61 -5.85
CA ASP A 152 -15.59 -10.92 -7.22
C ASP A 152 -15.81 -12.39 -7.65
N GLY A 153 -16.46 -13.19 -6.81
CA GLY A 153 -16.99 -14.50 -7.18
C GLY A 153 -16.60 -15.61 -6.20
N PRO A 154 -17.13 -16.82 -6.41
CA PRO A 154 -16.80 -17.96 -5.58
C PRO A 154 -15.30 -18.25 -5.69
N ILE A 155 -14.63 -18.32 -4.54
CA ILE A 155 -13.24 -18.77 -4.44
C ILE A 155 -13.18 -20.15 -5.09
N ARG A 156 -12.42 -20.27 -6.19
CA ARG A 156 -12.21 -21.55 -6.85
C ARG A 156 -11.50 -22.48 -5.88
N GLU A 157 -12.08 -23.65 -5.63
CA GLU A 157 -11.40 -24.71 -4.88
C GLU A 157 -10.09 -25.09 -5.60
N LEU A 158 -8.97 -25.04 -4.88
CA LEU A 158 -7.68 -25.49 -5.38
C LEU A 158 -7.68 -27.01 -5.46
N SER A 159 -7.12 -27.55 -6.54
CA SER A 159 -6.87 -28.99 -6.62
C SER A 159 -5.80 -29.41 -5.62
N GLU A 160 -5.77 -30.70 -5.26
CA GLU A 160 -4.81 -31.25 -4.29
C GLU A 160 -3.35 -30.97 -4.69
N GLY A 161 -3.00 -31.10 -5.98
CA GLY A 161 -1.65 -30.79 -6.46
C GLY A 161 -1.31 -29.29 -6.37
N GLU A 162 -2.26 -28.40 -6.64
CA GLU A 162 -2.04 -26.96 -6.48
C GLU A 162 -1.89 -26.57 -5.00
N LEU A 163 -2.54 -27.30 -4.10
CA LEU A 163 -2.39 -27.13 -2.65
C LEU A 163 -1.00 -27.56 -2.20
N GLU A 164 -0.51 -28.72 -2.68
CA GLU A 164 0.84 -29.24 -2.41
C GLU A 164 1.92 -28.26 -2.90
N ASP A 165 1.78 -27.76 -4.14
CA ASP A 165 2.70 -26.75 -4.69
C ASP A 165 2.73 -25.47 -3.83
N LEU A 166 1.57 -25.04 -3.32
CA LEU A 166 1.48 -23.85 -2.46
C LEU A 166 2.16 -24.08 -1.10
N GLU A 167 2.00 -25.26 -0.51
CA GLU A 167 2.66 -25.65 0.73
C GLU A 167 4.19 -25.64 0.56
N ASP A 168 4.70 -26.25 -0.53
CA ASP A 168 6.13 -26.23 -0.87
C ASP A 168 6.68 -24.80 -1.01
N CYS A 169 5.93 -23.90 -1.64
CA CYS A 169 6.31 -22.50 -1.77
C CYS A 169 6.38 -21.79 -0.42
N LEU A 170 5.41 -22.04 0.47
CA LEU A 170 5.39 -21.46 1.82
C LEU A 170 6.56 -21.97 2.66
N ASP A 171 6.85 -23.26 2.57
CA ASP A 171 8.00 -23.88 3.23
C ASP A 171 9.33 -23.28 2.76
N ALA A 172 9.46 -23.01 1.46
CA ALA A 172 10.66 -22.40 0.89
C ALA A 172 10.90 -20.98 1.45
N VAL A 173 9.85 -20.17 1.62
CA VAL A 173 9.98 -18.78 2.12
C VAL A 173 10.08 -18.69 3.64
N GLN A 174 9.57 -19.68 4.38
CA GLN A 174 9.65 -19.72 5.84
C GLN A 174 11.01 -20.25 6.35
N ARG A 175 11.78 -20.94 5.51
CA ARG A 175 13.12 -21.39 5.90
C ARG A 175 14.03 -20.18 6.17
N PRO A 176 14.73 -20.14 7.32
CA PRO A 176 15.63 -19.04 7.63
C PRO A 176 16.70 -18.92 6.54
N PHE A 177 16.93 -17.69 6.06
CA PHE A 177 17.94 -17.43 5.04
C PHE A 177 19.30 -18.00 5.48
N PRO A 178 20.03 -18.69 4.58
CA PRO A 178 21.38 -19.14 4.87
C PRO A 178 22.22 -17.98 5.39
N ARG A 179 23.06 -18.22 6.40
CA ARG A 179 24.01 -17.21 6.87
C ARG A 179 24.98 -16.87 5.74
N LEU A 180 24.94 -15.63 5.27
CA LEU A 180 25.92 -15.08 4.34
C LEU A 180 27.30 -15.11 5.02
N ARG A 181 28.32 -15.62 4.33
CA ARG A 181 29.71 -15.67 4.79
C ARG A 181 30.53 -14.54 4.17
#